data_AF-A0A7Y4WNR6-F1
#
_entry.id   AF-A0A7Y4WNR6-F1
#
_cell.length_a   1.000
_cell.length_b   1.000
_cell.length_c   1.000
_cell.angle_alpha   90.00
_cell.angle_beta   90.00
_cell.angle_gamma   90.00
#
_symmetry.space_group_name_H-M   'P 1'
#
loop_
_entity.id
_entity.type
_entity.pdbx_description
1 polymer ?
#
loop_
_entity_poly.entity_id
_entity_poly.type
_entity_poly.pdbx_seq_one_letter_code
_entity_poly.pdbx_strand_id
1 'polypeptide(L)'
;MLRWVLCAAAVALVLGGCLDDGSPLIQSGRPDSEEGAALIEDGRLVAEKNCAQCHAIGKAGASPMPSAPVFRSLLRRYNADVLETELSLGMRVAHGPMPEFQFKPEAVSALIAYMRSIQTRDPSVALIEQRCARCHAVAATDTSPYPGAQPFRALGRRWSRDQLRAALRVGILAEHDQAEARVPPMKLTSREIDLLFSYLDSIATAEDPSPQ
;
A
#
# COMPACT_ATOMS: atom_id res chain seq x y z
N MET A 1 49.47 1.41 -77.95
CA MET A 1 49.64 2.52 -76.99
C MET A 1 48.26 2.90 -76.45
N LEU A 2 48.20 3.08 -75.13
CA LEU A 2 47.05 3.02 -74.23
C LEU A 2 46.06 4.18 -74.41
N ARG A 3 44.74 3.92 -74.32
CA ARG A 3 43.76 4.92 -73.86
C ARG A 3 42.46 4.29 -73.35
N TRP A 4 42.36 4.25 -72.02
CA TRP A 4 41.17 4.04 -71.21
C TRP A 4 40.23 5.24 -71.31
N VAL A 5 38.91 5.02 -71.45
CA VAL A 5 37.87 6.01 -71.05
C VAL A 5 36.55 5.30 -70.66
N LEU A 6 36.33 5.25 -69.35
CA LEU A 6 35.11 5.49 -68.56
C LEU A 6 33.95 4.49 -68.46
N CYS A 7 33.71 4.16 -67.18
CA CYS A 7 32.49 3.66 -66.54
C CYS A 7 31.28 4.60 -66.70
N ALA A 8 30.08 4.01 -66.74
CA ALA A 8 28.87 4.64 -66.22
C ALA A 8 27.99 3.54 -65.60
N ALA A 9 28.18 3.28 -64.30
CA ALA A 9 27.24 2.51 -63.50
C ALA A 9 26.15 3.46 -62.99
N ALA A 10 24.92 3.30 -63.47
CA ALA A 10 23.76 3.99 -62.95
C ALA A 10 23.35 3.35 -61.62
N VAL A 11 23.67 4.01 -60.50
CA VAL A 11 23.16 3.64 -59.18
C VAL A 11 21.78 4.29 -59.01
N ALA A 12 20.73 3.48 -59.05
CA ALA A 12 19.38 3.91 -58.70
C ALA A 12 19.27 4.01 -57.17
N LEU A 13 19.10 5.24 -56.66
CA LEU A 13 18.72 5.50 -55.28
C LEU A 13 17.27 5.05 -55.07
N VAL A 14 17.06 3.99 -54.30
CA VAL A 14 15.75 3.65 -53.72
C VAL A 14 15.71 4.22 -52.31
N LEU A 15 14.98 5.32 -52.14
CA LEU A 15 14.59 5.84 -50.82
C LEU A 15 13.47 4.94 -50.27
N GLY A 16 13.86 3.86 -49.60
CA GLY A 16 12.96 3.01 -48.81
C GLY A 16 12.65 3.69 -47.48
N GLY A 17 11.36 4.00 -47.27
CA GLY A 17 10.83 4.69 -46.10
C GLY A 17 11.13 4.00 -44.77
N CYS A 18 11.14 4.81 -43.71
CA CYS A 18 11.15 4.35 -42.34
C CYS A 18 9.89 3.49 -42.11
N LEU A 19 10.09 2.21 -41.84
CA LEU A 19 9.06 1.37 -41.24
C LEU A 19 8.99 1.77 -39.77
N ASP A 20 7.92 2.47 -39.40
CA ASP A 20 7.51 2.58 -38.01
C ASP A 20 7.11 1.17 -37.54
N ASP A 21 8.01 0.52 -36.78
CA ASP A 21 7.71 -0.68 -36.02
C ASP A 21 6.77 -0.32 -34.87
N GLY A 22 5.50 -0.09 -35.21
CA GLY A 22 4.38 -0.03 -34.28
C GLY A 22 4.10 -1.42 -33.70
N SER A 23 5.05 -1.97 -32.95
CA SER A 23 4.81 -3.11 -32.07
C SER A 23 3.88 -2.63 -30.95
N PRO A 24 2.67 -3.21 -30.77
CA PRO A 24 1.82 -2.89 -29.64
C PRO A 24 2.37 -3.63 -28.43
N LEU A 25 3.49 -3.16 -27.91
CA LEU A 25 3.85 -3.46 -26.54
C LEU A 25 2.78 -2.78 -25.68
N ILE A 26 2.02 -3.62 -24.98
CA ILE A 26 1.04 -3.31 -23.94
C ILE A 26 1.47 -2.02 -23.22
N GLN A 27 0.93 -0.88 -23.66
CA GLN A 27 0.96 0.33 -22.87
C GLN A 27 -0.12 0.13 -21.83
N SER A 28 0.29 -0.28 -20.63
CA SER A 28 -0.54 -0.09 -19.45
C SER A 28 -1.03 1.35 -19.49
N GLY A 29 -2.35 1.50 -19.68
CA GLY A 29 -2.98 2.79 -19.90
C GLY A 29 -2.52 3.78 -18.84
N ARG A 30 -2.11 4.98 -19.29
CA ARG A 30 -1.68 6.05 -18.41
C ARG A 30 -2.81 6.30 -17.40
N PRO A 31 -2.56 6.34 -16.08
CA PRO A 31 -3.64 6.35 -15.07
C PRO A 31 -4.53 7.60 -15.11
N ASP A 32 -4.12 8.63 -15.83
CA ASP A 32 -4.85 9.86 -16.14
C ASP A 32 -5.71 9.77 -17.42
N SER A 33 -5.66 8.66 -18.16
CA SER A 33 -6.53 8.40 -19.30
C SER A 33 -7.93 7.96 -18.85
N GLU A 34 -8.92 8.13 -19.73
CA GLU A 34 -10.29 7.65 -19.51
C GLU A 34 -10.34 6.12 -19.30
N GLU A 35 -9.53 5.38 -20.06
CA GLU A 35 -9.37 3.94 -19.92
C GLU A 35 -8.71 3.56 -18.57
N GLY A 36 -7.70 4.33 -18.14
CA GLY A 36 -7.08 4.14 -16.82
C GLY A 36 -8.04 4.43 -15.67
N ALA A 37 -8.87 5.46 -15.80
CA ALA A 37 -9.90 5.79 -14.83
C ALA A 37 -10.99 4.70 -14.75
N ALA A 38 -11.44 4.18 -15.89
CA ALA A 38 -12.38 3.07 -15.96
C ALA A 38 -11.82 1.80 -15.30
N LEU A 39 -10.54 1.47 -15.57
CA LEU A 39 -9.88 0.31 -14.97
C LEU A 39 -9.77 0.43 -13.43
N ILE A 40 -9.45 1.63 -12.92
CA ILE A 40 -9.41 1.90 -11.47
C ILE A 40 -10.80 1.74 -10.85
N GLU A 41 -11.84 2.20 -11.54
CA GLU A 41 -13.22 2.10 -11.07
C GLU A 41 -13.71 0.64 -11.06
N ASP A 42 -13.43 -0.14 -12.09
CA ASP A 42 -13.69 -1.58 -12.12
C ASP A 42 -13.00 -2.28 -10.95
N GLY A 43 -11.74 -1.91 -10.67
CA GLY A 43 -10.99 -2.41 -9.52
C GLY A 43 -11.62 -2.05 -8.17
N ARG A 44 -12.17 -0.85 -8.04
CA ARG A 44 -12.92 -0.42 -6.84
C ARG A 44 -14.15 -1.30 -6.63
N LEU A 45 -14.91 -1.58 -7.69
CA LEU A 45 -16.09 -2.44 -7.63
C LEU A 45 -15.74 -3.88 -7.25
N VAL A 46 -14.62 -4.40 -7.76
CA VAL A 46 -14.09 -5.72 -7.33
C VAL A 46 -13.75 -5.69 -5.84
N ALA A 47 -13.05 -4.66 -5.36
CA ALA A 47 -12.69 -4.52 -3.95
C ALA A 47 -13.93 -4.42 -3.04
N GLU A 48 -14.95 -3.67 -3.45
CA GLU A 48 -16.20 -3.51 -2.69
C GLU A 48 -16.95 -4.82 -2.55
N LYS A 49 -17.11 -5.53 -3.66
CA LYS A 49 -17.87 -6.78 -3.69
C LYS A 49 -17.18 -7.90 -2.90
N ASN A 50 -15.86 -7.96 -2.93
CA ASN A 50 -15.13 -9.15 -2.48
C ASN A 50 -14.23 -8.92 -1.26
N CYS A 51 -13.84 -7.67 -0.96
CA CYS A 51 -12.80 -7.38 0.03
C CYS A 51 -13.30 -6.51 1.19
N ALA A 52 -14.31 -5.65 0.96
CA ALA A 52 -14.79 -4.67 1.93
C ALA A 52 -15.41 -5.27 3.20
N GLN A 53 -15.80 -6.55 3.19
CA GLN A 53 -16.29 -7.23 4.39
C GLN A 53 -15.21 -7.34 5.47
N CYS A 54 -13.93 -7.43 5.08
CA CYS A 54 -12.83 -7.61 6.01
C CYS A 54 -11.87 -6.41 6.00
N HIS A 55 -11.61 -5.82 4.83
CA HIS A 55 -10.60 -4.78 4.67
C HIS A 55 -11.22 -3.38 4.58
N ALA A 56 -10.57 -2.37 5.17
CA ALA A 56 -10.79 -1.01 4.73
C ALA A 56 -10.13 -0.79 3.37
N ILE A 57 -10.97 -0.71 2.34
CA ILE A 57 -10.55 -0.63 0.94
C ILE A 57 -10.34 0.82 0.44
N GLY A 58 -10.82 1.82 1.17
CA GLY A 58 -10.75 3.23 0.75
C GLY A 58 -9.49 3.96 1.21
N LYS A 59 -9.37 5.24 0.82
CA LYS A 59 -8.31 6.16 1.28
C LYS A 59 -8.40 6.51 2.77
N ALA A 60 -9.52 6.21 3.42
CA ALA A 60 -9.75 6.41 4.84
C ALA A 60 -10.73 5.35 5.38
N GLY A 61 -11.00 5.38 6.69
CA GLY A 61 -11.96 4.50 7.36
C GLY A 61 -11.31 3.28 8.03
N ALA A 62 -11.93 2.79 9.11
CA ALA A 62 -11.45 1.65 9.88
C ALA A 62 -11.73 0.32 9.17
N SER A 63 -10.84 -0.65 9.35
CA SER A 63 -11.05 -2.01 8.82
C SER A 63 -12.13 -2.73 9.63
N PRO A 64 -13.15 -3.35 9.00
CA PRO A 64 -14.16 -4.13 9.72
C PRO A 64 -13.55 -5.31 10.47
N MET A 65 -12.51 -5.92 9.90
CA MET A 65 -11.66 -6.89 10.59
C MET A 65 -10.35 -6.21 10.97
N PRO A 66 -10.08 -5.95 12.26
CA PRO A 66 -8.92 -5.15 12.66
C PRO A 66 -7.55 -5.79 12.33
N SER A 67 -7.49 -7.12 12.21
CA SER A 67 -6.29 -7.84 11.76
C SER A 67 -6.08 -7.82 10.24
N ALA A 68 -7.09 -7.42 9.47
CA ALA A 68 -6.99 -7.31 8.02
C ALA A 68 -6.27 -6.00 7.65
N PRO A 69 -5.20 -6.06 6.84
CA PRO A 69 -4.47 -4.87 6.44
C PRO A 69 -5.34 -3.97 5.56
N VAL A 70 -5.22 -2.66 5.76
CA VAL A 70 -5.97 -1.68 4.96
C VAL A 70 -5.30 -1.44 3.61
N PHE A 71 -6.09 -1.24 2.55
CA PHE A 71 -5.54 -1.23 1.19
C PHE A 71 -4.59 -0.06 0.94
N ARG A 72 -4.90 1.12 1.47
CA ARG A 72 -4.11 2.36 1.27
C ARG A 72 -2.67 2.30 1.75
N SER A 73 -2.26 1.32 2.55
CA SER A 73 -0.85 1.12 2.91
C SER A 73 -0.34 -0.30 2.62
N LEU A 74 -1.17 -1.14 2.01
CA LEU A 74 -0.88 -2.55 1.73
C LEU A 74 0.38 -2.73 0.87
N LEU A 75 0.52 -1.93 -0.20
CA LEU A 75 1.59 -2.11 -1.19
C LEU A 75 2.96 -1.60 -0.73
N ARG A 76 3.07 -1.14 0.52
CA ARG A 76 4.37 -0.88 1.15
C ARG A 76 4.98 -2.16 1.72
N ARG A 77 4.14 -3.16 2.02
CA ARG A 77 4.56 -4.47 2.54
C ARG A 77 4.53 -5.55 1.47
N TYR A 78 3.55 -5.48 0.56
CA TYR A 78 3.35 -6.45 -0.50
C TYR A 78 3.75 -5.85 -1.84
N ASN A 79 4.60 -6.55 -2.59
CA ASN A 79 4.91 -6.14 -3.96
C ASN A 79 3.65 -6.34 -4.82
N ALA A 80 3.28 -5.31 -5.57
CA ALA A 80 2.04 -5.31 -6.35
C ALA A 80 2.04 -6.35 -7.49
N ASP A 81 3.18 -6.58 -8.15
CA ASP A 81 3.28 -7.53 -9.26
C ASP A 81 3.25 -8.98 -8.75
N VAL A 82 3.85 -9.21 -7.59
CA VAL A 82 3.73 -10.49 -6.86
C VAL A 82 2.29 -10.71 -6.43
N LEU A 83 1.64 -9.69 -5.85
CA LEU A 83 0.24 -9.79 -5.44
C LEU A 83 -0.71 -10.03 -6.64
N GLU A 84 -0.44 -9.42 -7.79
CA GLU A 84 -1.16 -9.66 -9.04
C GLU A 84 -1.06 -11.12 -9.47
N THR A 85 0.14 -11.68 -9.41
CA THR A 85 0.39 -13.10 -9.71
C THR A 85 -0.33 -14.01 -8.72
N GLU A 86 -0.25 -13.71 -7.42
CA GLU A 86 -0.85 -14.50 -6.36
C GLU A 86 -2.39 -14.49 -6.40
N LEU A 87 -3.00 -13.34 -6.72
CA LEU A 87 -4.44 -13.20 -6.94
C LEU A 87 -4.90 -13.93 -8.20
N SER A 88 -4.11 -13.88 -9.28
CA SER A 88 -4.44 -14.55 -10.55
C SER A 88 -4.40 -16.07 -10.43
N LEU A 89 -3.46 -16.60 -9.64
CA LEU A 89 -3.30 -18.04 -9.44
C LEU A 89 -4.14 -18.57 -8.26
N GLY A 90 -4.68 -17.69 -7.41
CA GLY A 90 -5.44 -18.07 -6.21
C GLY A 90 -4.60 -18.71 -5.09
N MET A 91 -3.27 -18.73 -5.20
CA MET A 91 -2.43 -19.65 -4.40
C MET A 91 -1.92 -19.11 -3.06
N ARG A 92 -1.98 -17.79 -2.79
CA ARG A 92 -1.34 -17.23 -1.56
C ARG A 92 -2.10 -16.15 -0.82
N VAL A 93 -3.08 -15.52 -1.45
CA VAL A 93 -3.89 -14.49 -0.78
C VAL A 93 -4.92 -15.12 0.15
N ALA A 94 -5.29 -16.37 -0.11
CA ALA A 94 -6.15 -17.15 0.78
C ALA A 94 -5.35 -17.64 2.00
N HIS A 95 -5.64 -17.07 3.17
CA HIS A 95 -5.09 -17.51 4.44
C HIS A 95 -5.97 -17.08 5.62
N GLY A 96 -6.01 -17.89 6.69
CA GLY A 96 -6.86 -17.60 7.84
C GLY A 96 -8.33 -17.44 7.42
N PRO A 97 -9.02 -16.32 7.76
CA PRO A 97 -10.40 -16.06 7.35
C PRO A 97 -10.53 -15.47 5.93
N MET A 98 -9.42 -15.21 5.21
CA MET A 98 -9.48 -14.64 3.86
C MET A 98 -9.92 -15.71 2.84
N PRO A 99 -11.03 -15.52 2.11
CA PRO A 99 -11.52 -16.51 1.16
C PRO A 99 -10.56 -16.79 0.01
N GLU A 100 -10.70 -17.97 -0.60
CA GLU A 100 -10.14 -18.25 -1.91
C GLU A 100 -10.94 -17.52 -3.00
N PHE A 101 -10.24 -16.83 -3.88
CA PHE A 101 -10.85 -16.12 -5.01
C PHE A 101 -10.38 -16.75 -6.32
N GLN A 102 -11.31 -16.86 -7.28
CA GLN A 102 -11.03 -17.20 -8.67
C GLN A 102 -11.39 -15.99 -9.53
N PHE A 103 -10.52 -14.99 -9.54
CA PHE A 103 -10.71 -13.81 -10.38
C PHE A 103 -10.24 -14.07 -11.81
N LYS A 104 -10.89 -13.42 -12.77
CA LYS A 104 -10.35 -13.33 -14.14
C LYS A 104 -9.13 -12.40 -14.14
N PRO A 105 -8.14 -12.61 -15.04
CA PRO A 105 -6.94 -11.77 -15.10
C PRO A 105 -7.26 -10.27 -15.17
N GLU A 106 -8.27 -9.87 -15.94
CA GLU A 106 -8.64 -8.46 -16.09
C GLU A 106 -9.14 -7.86 -14.77
N ALA A 107 -9.90 -8.64 -13.98
CA ALA A 107 -10.37 -8.21 -12.66
C ALA A 107 -9.22 -8.08 -11.66
N VAL A 108 -8.19 -8.92 -11.77
CA VAL A 108 -7.00 -8.84 -10.93
C VAL A 108 -6.20 -7.58 -11.28
N SER A 109 -5.93 -7.33 -12.56
CA SER A 109 -5.22 -6.11 -12.99
C SER A 109 -5.99 -4.85 -12.61
N ALA A 110 -7.33 -4.84 -12.74
CA ALA A 110 -8.17 -3.74 -12.27
C ALA A 110 -8.04 -3.52 -10.75
N LEU A 111 -8.12 -4.59 -9.96
CA LEU A 111 -7.97 -4.52 -8.51
C LEU A 111 -6.59 -3.97 -8.09
N ILE A 112 -5.52 -4.41 -8.75
CA ILE A 112 -4.17 -3.89 -8.50
C ILE A 112 -4.05 -2.42 -8.90
N ALA A 113 -4.65 -2.01 -10.04
CA ALA A 113 -4.69 -0.61 -10.46
C ALA A 113 -5.41 0.26 -9.41
N TYR A 114 -6.55 -0.21 -8.89
CA TYR A 114 -7.26 0.47 -7.80
C TYR A 114 -6.39 0.58 -6.54
N MET A 115 -5.80 -0.53 -6.07
CA MET A 115 -4.92 -0.52 -4.90
C MET A 115 -3.77 0.48 -5.06
N ARG A 116 -3.13 0.54 -6.23
CA ARG A 116 -2.07 1.52 -6.53
C ARG A 116 -2.58 2.96 -6.43
N SER A 117 -3.79 3.23 -6.93
CA SER A 117 -4.38 4.59 -6.98
C SER A 117 -4.67 5.20 -5.60
N ILE A 118 -4.85 4.36 -4.58
CA ILE A 118 -5.24 4.79 -3.22
C ILE A 118 -4.09 4.75 -2.21
N GLN A 119 -2.87 4.40 -2.63
CA GLN A 119 -1.74 4.32 -1.70
C GLN A 119 -1.49 5.67 -1.02
N THR A 120 -1.36 5.64 0.31
CA THR A 120 -0.97 6.79 1.10
C THR A 120 0.46 7.17 0.77
N ARG A 121 0.67 8.47 0.56
CA ARG A 121 2.00 9.06 0.42
C ARG A 121 2.57 9.48 1.77
N ASP A 122 1.78 9.44 2.83
CA ASP A 122 2.21 9.78 4.18
C ASP A 122 2.93 8.59 4.84
N PRO A 123 4.25 8.67 5.08
CA PRO A 123 4.99 7.60 5.75
C PRO A 123 4.57 7.40 7.21
N SER A 124 3.98 8.41 7.86
CA SER A 124 3.50 8.29 9.24
C SER A 124 2.27 7.38 9.29
N VAL A 125 1.28 7.62 8.43
CA VAL A 125 0.09 6.77 8.29
C VAL A 125 0.48 5.32 7.95
N ALA A 126 1.39 5.13 6.98
CA ALA A 126 1.83 3.80 6.58
C ALA A 126 2.49 3.01 7.73
N LEU A 127 3.36 3.67 8.52
CA LEU A 127 4.01 3.07 9.68
C LEU A 127 2.96 2.56 10.68
N ILE A 128 1.98 3.39 10.98
CA ILE A 128 0.97 3.14 12.01
C ILE A 128 0.04 2.00 11.59
N GLU A 129 -0.45 2.03 10.36
CA GLU A 129 -1.33 1.01 9.82
C GLU A 129 -0.64 -0.38 9.74
N GLN A 130 0.68 -0.42 9.49
CA GLN A 130 1.39 -1.70 9.36
C GLN A 130 1.93 -2.26 10.66
N ARG A 131 2.37 -1.40 11.59
CA ARG A 131 3.06 -1.85 12.80
C ARG A 131 2.18 -1.79 14.05
N CYS A 132 1.20 -0.89 14.08
CA CYS A 132 0.43 -0.58 15.28
C CYS A 132 -1.03 -1.03 15.20
N ALA A 133 -1.68 -0.88 14.04
CA ALA A 133 -3.12 -1.14 13.88
C ALA A 133 -3.56 -2.59 14.17
N ARG A 134 -2.62 -3.54 14.10
CA ARG A 134 -2.89 -4.95 14.48
C ARG A 134 -3.28 -5.13 15.94
N CYS A 135 -2.91 -4.18 16.81
CA CYS A 135 -3.16 -4.27 18.26
C CYS A 135 -3.90 -3.04 18.78
N HIS A 136 -3.58 -1.86 18.27
CA HIS A 136 -4.15 -0.59 18.71
C HIS A 136 -5.19 -0.08 17.75
N ALA A 137 -6.23 0.57 18.29
CA ALA A 137 -7.08 1.45 17.51
C ALA A 137 -6.27 2.66 17.07
N VAL A 138 -6.27 2.92 15.77
CA VAL A 138 -5.49 4.00 15.15
C VAL A 138 -6.41 4.99 14.42
N ALA A 139 -7.64 4.61 14.07
CA ALA A 139 -8.62 5.54 13.54
C ALA A 139 -9.29 6.38 14.65
N ALA A 140 -10.05 7.38 14.23
CA ALA A 140 -10.76 8.27 15.16
C ALA A 140 -11.80 7.52 16.02
N THR A 141 -12.47 6.52 15.44
CA THR A 141 -13.64 5.87 16.05
C THR A 141 -13.52 4.36 16.19
N ASP A 142 -12.38 3.77 15.82
CA ASP A 142 -12.16 2.33 15.96
C ASP A 142 -11.91 1.94 17.42
N THR A 143 -12.09 0.63 17.66
CA THR A 143 -11.78 -0.02 18.94
C THR A 143 -10.51 -0.84 18.77
N SER A 144 -9.66 -0.85 19.81
CA SER A 144 -8.41 -1.59 19.74
C SER A 144 -8.66 -3.10 19.57
N PRO A 145 -8.05 -3.75 18.57
CA PRO A 145 -8.14 -5.20 18.41
C PRO A 145 -7.68 -5.99 19.64
N TYR A 146 -6.61 -5.52 20.30
CA TYR A 146 -6.07 -6.18 21.47
C TYR A 146 -6.75 -5.68 22.75
N PRO A 147 -7.31 -6.55 23.60
CA PRO A 147 -7.93 -6.15 24.86
C PRO A 147 -6.97 -5.35 25.75
N GLY A 148 -7.40 -4.16 26.19
CA GLY A 148 -6.58 -3.28 27.03
C GLY A 148 -5.54 -2.43 26.27
N ALA A 149 -5.36 -2.64 24.97
CA ALA A 149 -4.53 -1.73 24.17
C ALA A 149 -5.23 -0.36 24.08
N GLN A 150 -4.56 0.69 24.54
CA GLN A 150 -5.07 2.06 24.43
C GLN A 150 -5.15 2.50 22.95
N PRO A 151 -6.23 3.19 22.53
CA PRO A 151 -6.30 3.78 21.21
C PRO A 151 -5.32 4.95 21.10
N PHE A 152 -4.74 5.17 19.93
CA PHE A 152 -3.68 6.16 19.75
C PHE A 152 -4.14 7.61 19.97
N ARG A 153 -5.41 7.90 19.69
CA ARG A 153 -6.04 9.20 20.03
C ARG A 153 -5.88 9.56 21.52
N ALA A 154 -5.91 8.58 22.42
CA ALA A 154 -5.83 8.82 23.86
C ALA A 154 -4.40 8.78 24.42
N LEU A 155 -3.38 8.58 23.57
CA LEU A 155 -2.02 8.25 24.04
C LEU A 155 -1.38 9.39 24.85
N GLY A 156 -1.66 10.64 24.47
CA GLY A 156 -1.16 11.84 25.18
C GLY A 156 -1.73 12.05 26.57
N ARG A 157 -2.81 11.34 26.95
CA ARG A 157 -3.37 11.42 28.30
C ARG A 157 -2.50 10.72 29.36
N ARG A 158 -1.68 9.74 28.96
CA ARG A 158 -0.86 8.93 29.87
C ARG A 158 0.64 9.17 29.72
N TRP A 159 1.09 9.62 28.56
CA TRP A 159 2.50 9.71 28.24
C TRP A 159 2.91 11.14 27.87
N SER A 160 4.01 11.62 28.45
CA SER A 160 4.73 12.76 27.87
C SER A 160 5.50 12.33 26.62
N ARG A 161 5.79 13.28 25.75
CA ARG A 161 6.53 13.06 24.50
C ARG A 161 7.91 12.46 24.76
N ASP A 162 8.62 13.01 25.73
CA ASP A 162 9.97 12.55 26.10
C ASP A 162 9.97 11.15 26.74
N GLN A 163 8.99 10.88 27.62
CA GLN A 163 8.85 9.56 28.25
C GLN A 163 8.57 8.48 27.19
N LEU A 164 7.60 8.72 26.31
CA LEU A 164 7.22 7.78 25.27
C LEU A 164 8.36 7.56 24.26
N ARG A 165 9.03 8.65 23.84
CA ARG A 165 10.20 8.60 22.96
C ARG A 165 11.32 7.76 23.58
N ALA A 166 11.62 7.97 24.85
CA ALA A 166 12.64 7.19 25.56
C ALA A 166 12.26 5.71 25.62
N ALA A 167 11.02 5.41 26.03
CA ALA A 167 10.52 4.04 26.14
C ALA A 167 10.57 3.28 24.81
N LEU A 168 10.09 3.87 23.72
CA LEU A 168 10.11 3.25 22.38
C LEU A 168 11.52 3.01 21.84
N ARG A 169 12.50 3.81 22.26
CA ARG A 169 13.89 3.67 21.83
C ARG A 169 14.58 2.47 22.48
N VAL A 170 14.33 2.24 23.77
CA VAL A 170 14.88 1.07 24.49
C VAL A 170 14.05 -0.19 24.25
N GLY A 171 12.76 -0.02 23.96
CA GLY A 171 11.79 -1.09 23.80
C GLY A 171 10.75 -0.99 24.90
N ILE A 172 9.52 -0.59 24.55
CA ILE A 172 8.42 -0.55 25.52
C ILE A 172 7.82 -1.94 25.65
N LEU A 173 7.82 -2.47 26.87
CA LEU A 173 6.91 -3.54 27.26
C LEU A 173 5.59 -2.84 27.58
N ALA A 174 4.68 -2.77 26.60
CA ALA A 174 3.32 -2.44 27.00
C ALA A 174 2.84 -3.57 27.94
N GLU A 175 2.13 -3.23 29.00
CA GLU A 175 1.48 -4.19 29.90
C GLU A 175 0.46 -4.98 29.06
N HIS A 176 0.93 -6.08 28.45
CA HIS A 176 0.16 -7.05 27.67
C HIS A 176 0.06 -8.38 28.44
N ASP A 177 0.13 -8.30 29.77
CA ASP A 177 0.12 -9.40 30.74
C ASP A 177 -1.12 -10.30 30.67
N GLN A 178 -2.16 -9.86 29.94
CA GLN A 178 -3.36 -10.63 29.65
C GLN A 178 -3.24 -11.54 28.40
N ALA A 179 -2.15 -11.50 27.64
CA ALA A 179 -1.94 -12.44 26.54
C ALA A 179 -0.98 -13.56 26.94
N GLU A 180 -1.47 -14.80 26.79
CA GLU A 180 -0.68 -16.03 26.83
C GLU A 180 0.49 -16.04 25.82
N ALA A 181 0.51 -15.08 24.87
CA ALA A 181 1.57 -14.87 23.90
C ALA A 181 2.60 -13.82 24.36
N ARG A 182 3.87 -14.24 24.48
CA ARG A 182 5.01 -13.35 24.73
C ARG A 182 5.25 -12.44 23.52
N VAL A 183 4.79 -11.19 23.58
CA VAL A 183 5.10 -10.18 22.56
C VAL A 183 6.48 -9.58 22.86
N PRO A 184 7.43 -9.54 21.90
CA PRO A 184 8.71 -8.88 22.11
C PRO A 184 8.50 -7.39 22.37
N PRO A 185 9.41 -6.74 23.13
CA PRO A 185 9.29 -5.31 23.41
C PRO A 185 9.23 -4.51 22.11
N MET A 186 8.29 -3.56 22.04
CA MET A 186 8.11 -2.74 20.85
C MET A 186 9.22 -1.69 20.81
N LYS A 187 10.15 -1.87 19.88
CA LYS A 187 11.29 -0.97 19.66
C LYS A 187 11.18 -0.29 18.31
N LEU A 188 11.37 1.02 18.29
CA LEU A 188 11.37 1.85 17.09
C LEU A 188 12.72 2.54 16.90
N THR A 189 13.08 2.77 15.64
CA THR A 189 14.20 3.65 15.28
C THR A 189 13.84 5.11 15.54
N SER A 190 14.84 6.00 15.64
CA SER A 190 14.58 7.44 15.81
C SER A 190 13.66 8.00 14.73
N ARG A 191 13.85 7.58 13.48
CA ARG A 191 13.00 8.00 12.36
C ARG A 191 11.56 7.53 12.51
N GLU A 192 11.34 6.28 12.91
CA GLU A 192 9.99 5.76 13.14
C GLU A 192 9.30 6.43 14.33
N ILE A 193 10.06 6.78 15.37
CA ILE A 193 9.51 7.53 16.51
C ILE A 193 9.03 8.91 16.04
N ASP A 194 9.82 9.60 15.22
CA ASP A 194 9.41 10.91 14.69
C ASP A 194 8.18 10.79 13.78
N LEU A 195 8.08 9.73 12.99
CA LEU A 195 6.89 9.42 12.19
C LEU A 195 5.67 9.12 13.07
N LEU A 196 5.82 8.35 14.14
CA LEU A 196 4.74 8.10 15.10
C LEU A 196 4.24 9.41 15.69
N PHE A 197 5.13 10.29 16.15
CA PHE A 197 4.72 11.58 16.70
C PHE A 197 4.08 12.50 15.66
N SER A 198 4.61 12.52 14.42
CA SER A 198 3.96 13.24 13.32
C SER A 198 2.54 12.74 13.06
N TYR A 199 2.28 11.45 13.23
CA TYR A 199 0.94 10.89 13.14
C TYR A 199 0.07 11.27 14.35
N LEU A 200 0.58 11.16 15.56
CA LEU A 200 -0.17 11.53 16.77
C LEU A 200 -0.57 13.01 16.75
N ASP A 201 0.30 13.88 16.26
CA ASP A 201 0.00 15.30 16.06
C ASP A 201 -1.09 15.51 14.99
N SER A 202 -1.13 14.68 13.94
CA SER A 202 -2.12 14.81 12.86
C SER A 202 -3.52 14.32 13.23
N ILE A 203 -3.64 13.48 14.26
CA ILE A 203 -4.93 12.99 14.78
C ILE A 203 -5.35 13.64 16.10
N ALA A 204 -4.52 14.52 16.67
CA ALA A 204 -4.80 15.16 17.94
C ALA A 204 -6.02 16.09 17.86
N THR A 205 -6.81 16.11 18.94
CA THR A 205 -7.89 17.09 19.14
C THR A 205 -7.66 17.86 20.44
N ALA A 206 -8.56 18.81 20.74
CA ALA A 206 -8.52 19.53 22.01
C ALA A 206 -8.78 18.58 23.21
N GLU A 207 -9.67 17.60 23.04
CA GLU A 207 -10.05 16.60 24.05
C GLU A 207 -9.05 15.43 24.15
N ASP A 208 -8.29 15.21 23.08
CA ASP A 208 -7.34 14.13 22.90
C ASP A 208 -6.03 14.67 22.31
N PRO A 209 -5.24 15.43 23.10
CA PRO A 209 -4.02 16.04 22.60
C PRO A 209 -2.94 14.98 22.38
N SER A 210 -2.06 15.25 21.40
CA SER A 210 -0.80 14.52 21.24
C SER A 210 0.06 14.64 22.51
N PRO A 211 0.88 13.63 22.85
CA PRO A 211 1.88 13.73 23.92
C PRO A 211 2.70 15.03 23.84
N GLN A 212 2.70 15.78 24.96
CA GLN A 212 3.46 17.01 25.15
C GLN A 212 4.85 16.73 25.70
#